data_AF-A0A7S2DUM0-F1
#
_entry.id   AF-A0A7S2DUM0-F1
#
_cell.length_a   1.000
_cell.length_b   1.000
_cell.length_c   1.000
_cell.angle_alpha   90.00
_cell.angle_beta   90.00
_cell.angle_gamma   90.00
#
_symmetry.space_group_name_H-M   'P 1'
#
loop_
_entity.id
_entity.type
_entity.pdbx_description
1 polymer ?
#
loop_
_entity_poly.entity_id
_entity_poly.type
_entity_poly.pdbx_seq_one_letter_code
_entity_poly.pdbx_strand_id
1 'polypeptide(L)'
;AELTSFHSTFGPMQPAELETAGLLDKIEEIRGAACVRLGLVDTPEEARKKTPYLPFIAAVASAQPYTDFTTGQTIEGVDFLSRLFFMQRLHKAYPVTGTVATGAAARIPGTIVHEVCRAGDQAAVSIGHPSG
;
A
#
# COMPACT_ATOMS: atom_id res chain seq x y z
N ALA A 1 -15.75 0.61 -11.44
CA ALA A 1 -16.18 -0.80 -11.29
C ALA A 1 -14.97 -1.72 -11.14
N GLU A 2 -14.04 -1.79 -12.11
CA GLU A 2 -12.82 -2.64 -12.00
C GLU A 2 -11.80 -2.18 -10.96
N LEU A 3 -11.61 -0.87 -10.76
CA LEU A 3 -10.70 -0.38 -9.70
C LEU A 3 -11.24 -0.74 -8.30
N THR A 4 -12.56 -0.70 -8.12
CA THR A 4 -13.22 -1.02 -6.84
C THR A 4 -13.08 -2.51 -6.47
N SER A 5 -13.13 -3.42 -7.46
CA SER A 5 -12.88 -4.85 -7.23
C SER A 5 -11.42 -5.18 -6.96
N PHE A 6 -10.50 -4.34 -7.43
CA PHE A 6 -9.07 -4.47 -7.12
C PHE A 6 -8.79 -4.14 -5.64
N HIS A 7 -9.39 -3.07 -5.11
CA HIS A 7 -9.15 -2.64 -3.72
C HIS A 7 -9.65 -3.67 -2.70
N SER A 8 -10.84 -4.26 -2.87
CA SER A 8 -11.41 -5.21 -1.91
C SER A 8 -10.64 -6.54 -1.82
N THR A 9 -10.02 -6.96 -2.92
CA THR A 9 -9.36 -8.28 -2.98
C THR A 9 -7.90 -8.18 -2.54
N PHE A 10 -7.25 -7.03 -2.73
CA PHE A 10 -5.82 -6.84 -2.47
C PHE A 10 -5.46 -6.76 -0.98
N GLY A 11 -6.36 -6.22 -0.16
CA GLY A 11 -6.15 -5.98 1.26
C GLY A 11 -5.69 -7.21 2.05
N PRO A 12 -6.43 -8.32 2.07
CA PRO A 12 -6.14 -9.48 2.93
C PRO A 12 -5.08 -10.43 2.35
N MET A 13 -4.60 -10.18 1.12
CA MET A 13 -3.67 -11.07 0.44
C MET A 13 -2.37 -11.24 1.22
N GLN A 14 -1.86 -12.46 1.19
CA GLN A 14 -0.60 -12.86 1.79
C GLN A 14 0.58 -12.41 0.91
N PRO A 15 1.79 -12.25 1.49
CA PRO A 15 2.97 -11.87 0.72
C PRO A 15 3.22 -12.73 -0.53
N ALA A 16 2.98 -14.04 -0.46
CA ALA A 16 3.17 -14.94 -1.59
C ALA A 16 2.23 -14.64 -2.77
N GLU A 17 1.02 -14.16 -2.51
CA GLU A 17 0.04 -13.77 -3.52
C GLU A 17 0.39 -12.41 -4.14
N LEU A 18 1.05 -11.55 -3.36
CA LEU A 18 1.41 -10.19 -3.73
C LEU A 18 2.79 -10.07 -4.42
N GLU A 19 3.66 -11.07 -4.30
CA GLU A 19 5.00 -11.10 -4.90
C GLU A 19 5.05 -11.86 -6.24
N THR A 20 3.93 -11.97 -6.97
CA THR A 20 3.94 -12.54 -8.32
C THR A 20 4.57 -11.59 -9.34
N ALA A 21 5.33 -12.11 -10.30
CA ALA A 21 6.06 -11.29 -11.29
C ALA A 21 5.14 -10.30 -12.02
N GLY A 22 3.98 -10.77 -12.51
CA GLY A 22 3.03 -9.92 -13.24
C GLY A 22 2.45 -8.78 -12.40
N LEU A 23 2.20 -9.03 -11.10
CA LEU A 23 1.70 -7.98 -10.20
C LEU A 23 2.80 -6.97 -9.85
N LEU A 24 4.01 -7.45 -9.52
CA LEU A 24 5.14 -6.58 -9.21
C LEU A 24 5.51 -5.68 -10.40
N ASP A 25 5.48 -6.20 -11.63
CA ASP A 25 5.69 -5.41 -12.83
C ASP A 25 4.60 -4.35 -13.00
N LYS A 26 3.33 -4.68 -12.71
CA LYS A 26 2.24 -3.71 -12.81
C LYS A 26 2.34 -2.60 -11.74
N ILE A 27 2.74 -2.95 -10.53
CA ILE A 27 2.98 -1.99 -9.45
C ILE A 27 4.14 -1.05 -9.82
N GLU A 28 5.22 -1.60 -10.39
CA GLU A 28 6.37 -0.82 -10.82
C GLU A 28 6.04 0.09 -12.00
N GLU A 29 5.19 -0.34 -12.94
CA GLU A 29 4.66 0.51 -14.03
C GLU A 29 3.92 1.74 -13.47
N ILE A 30 3.03 1.53 -12.50
CA ILE A 30 2.27 2.61 -11.84
C ILE A 30 3.22 3.54 -11.07
N ARG A 31 4.17 2.97 -10.32
CA ARG A 31 5.18 3.73 -9.57
C ARG A 31 6.05 4.55 -10.53
N GLY A 32 6.45 3.97 -11.65
CA GLY A 32 7.22 4.66 -12.69
C GLY A 32 6.47 5.85 -13.28
N ALA A 33 5.18 5.69 -13.59
CA ALA A 33 4.35 6.80 -14.03
C ALA A 33 4.24 7.92 -12.97
N ALA A 34 4.18 7.57 -11.68
CA ALA A 34 4.23 8.54 -10.59
C ALA A 34 5.59 9.25 -10.51
N CYS A 35 6.71 8.54 -10.72
CA CYS A 35 8.04 9.14 -10.74
C CYS A 35 8.19 10.22 -11.82
N VAL A 36 7.67 9.96 -13.02
CA VAL A 36 7.65 10.93 -14.12
C VAL A 36 6.85 12.17 -13.73
N ARG A 37 5.66 11.98 -13.16
CA ARG A 37 4.81 13.11 -12.70
C ARG A 37 5.46 13.94 -11.59
N LEU A 38 6.31 13.31 -10.78
CA LEU A 38 7.08 13.98 -9.71
C LEU A 38 8.41 14.58 -10.22
N GLY A 39 8.74 14.43 -11.50
CA GLY A 39 10.00 14.93 -12.08
C GLY A 39 11.25 14.18 -11.60
N LEU A 40 11.12 12.94 -11.14
CA LEU A 40 12.25 12.14 -10.65
C LEU A 40 13.01 11.41 -11.78
N VAL A 41 12.32 11.12 -12.89
CA VAL A 41 12.83 10.45 -14.08
C VAL A 41 12.07 10.91 -15.32
N ASP A 42 12.64 10.68 -16.51
CA ASP A 42 12.03 11.11 -17.78
C ASP A 42 11.04 10.07 -18.34
N THR A 43 11.29 8.78 -18.08
CA THR A 43 10.38 7.69 -18.49
C THR A 43 10.09 6.73 -17.33
N PRO A 44 8.91 6.06 -17.30
CA PRO A 44 8.57 5.12 -16.24
C PRO A 44 9.60 3.99 -16.03
N GLU A 45 10.22 3.50 -17.10
CA GLU A 45 11.18 2.39 -17.09
C GLU A 45 12.47 2.76 -16.34
N GLU A 46 12.84 4.05 -16.34
CA GLU A 46 14.01 4.53 -15.63
C GLU A 46 13.83 4.50 -14.12
N ALA A 47 12.59 4.57 -13.63
CA ALA A 47 12.28 4.59 -12.20
C ALA A 47 12.90 3.39 -11.46
N ARG A 48 12.87 2.21 -12.09
CA ARG A 48 13.42 0.97 -11.53
C ARG A 48 14.93 1.03 -11.28
N LYS A 49 15.65 1.81 -12.08
CA LYS A 49 17.13 1.84 -12.06
C LYS A 49 17.66 3.10 -11.36
N LYS A 50 17.07 4.26 -11.66
CA LYS A 50 17.55 5.56 -11.16
C LYS A 50 17.00 5.91 -9.79
N THR A 51 15.77 5.49 -9.48
CA THR A 51 15.13 5.76 -8.18
C THR A 51 14.30 4.56 -7.69
N PRO A 52 14.94 3.39 -7.44
CA PRO A 52 14.22 2.21 -6.96
C PRO A 52 13.65 2.38 -5.56
N TYR A 53 14.22 3.31 -4.79
CA TYR A 53 13.84 3.56 -3.40
C TYR A 53 12.64 4.49 -3.29
N LEU A 54 12.54 5.55 -4.10
CA LEU A 54 11.48 6.56 -4.00
C LEU A 54 10.74 6.78 -5.34
N PRO A 55 9.46 7.16 -5.29
CA PRO A 55 8.58 7.16 -4.12
C PRO A 55 8.19 5.72 -3.74
N PHE A 56 7.74 5.52 -2.51
CA PHE A 56 7.04 4.29 -2.13
C PHE A 56 5.67 4.26 -2.80
N ILE A 57 5.13 3.06 -3.00
CA ILE A 57 3.76 2.87 -3.47
C ILE A 57 3.03 1.94 -2.51
N ALA A 58 1.83 2.32 -2.11
CA ALA A 58 1.00 1.52 -1.23
C ALA A 58 -0.36 1.27 -1.88
N ALA A 59 -0.79 0.02 -1.89
CA ALA A 59 -2.17 -0.34 -2.16
C ALA A 59 -2.94 -0.35 -0.84
N VAL A 60 -4.15 0.18 -0.86
CA VAL A 60 -5.01 0.28 0.33
C VAL A 60 -6.37 -0.34 0.07
N ALA A 61 -7.00 -0.83 1.13
CA ALA A 61 -8.32 -1.44 1.09
C ALA A 61 -9.10 -1.13 2.37
N SER A 62 -10.42 -1.19 2.29
CA SER A 62 -11.29 -1.10 3.47
C SER A 62 -10.92 -2.14 4.52
N ALA A 63 -11.12 -1.82 5.80
CA ALA A 63 -10.83 -2.75 6.88
C ALA A 63 -11.62 -4.06 6.75
N GLN A 64 -10.90 -5.16 6.91
CA GLN A 64 -11.43 -6.52 6.93
C GLN A 64 -10.45 -7.43 7.69
N PRO A 65 -10.93 -8.54 8.28
CA PRO A 65 -10.05 -9.54 8.88
C PRO A 65 -9.02 -10.07 7.89
N TYR A 66 -7.80 -10.32 8.37
CA TYR A 66 -6.74 -10.94 7.57
C TYR A 66 -5.79 -11.74 8.47
N THR A 67 -4.99 -12.60 7.86
CA THR A 67 -4.03 -13.44 8.58
C THR A 67 -2.66 -12.78 8.61
N ASP A 68 -2.07 -12.68 9.80
CA ASP A 68 -0.65 -12.38 9.98
C ASP A 68 0.20 -13.47 9.31
N PHE A 69 1.00 -13.09 8.30
CA PHE A 69 1.80 -14.07 7.58
C PHE A 69 2.93 -14.69 8.43
N THR A 70 3.30 -14.07 9.55
CA THR A 70 4.38 -14.52 10.44
C THR A 70 3.90 -15.48 11.53
N THR A 71 2.73 -15.23 12.11
CA THR A 71 2.20 -16.01 13.24
C THR A 71 1.01 -16.89 12.87
N GLY A 72 0.35 -16.63 11.74
CA GLY A 72 -0.90 -17.28 11.36
C GLY A 72 -2.13 -16.79 12.14
N GLN A 73 -1.97 -15.80 13.02
CA GLN A 73 -3.10 -15.25 13.78
C GLN A 73 -4.01 -14.40 12.90
N THR A 74 -5.30 -14.40 13.22
CA THR A 74 -6.26 -13.50 12.60
C THR A 74 -6.18 -12.13 13.25
N ILE A 75 -5.98 -11.09 12.43
CA ILE A 75 -5.96 -9.69 12.84
C ILE A 75 -7.28 -9.05 12.44
N GLU A 76 -7.86 -8.31 13.37
CA GLU A 76 -9.11 -7.58 13.23
C GLU A 76 -9.00 -6.21 13.93
N GLY A 77 -9.99 -5.33 13.75
CA GLY A 77 -10.04 -4.05 14.48
C GLY A 77 -9.09 -2.96 13.96
N VAL A 78 -8.53 -3.13 12.76
CA VAL A 78 -7.77 -2.08 12.05
C VAL A 78 -8.72 -1.10 11.34
N ASP A 79 -8.25 0.11 11.04
CA ASP A 79 -9.06 1.14 10.39
C ASP A 79 -9.09 1.00 8.86
N PHE A 80 -8.02 0.44 8.29
CA PHE A 80 -7.92 0.04 6.89
C PHE A 80 -6.71 -0.89 6.70
N LEU A 81 -6.65 -1.56 5.55
CA LEU A 81 -5.52 -2.40 5.18
C LEU A 81 -4.57 -1.65 4.25
N SER A 82 -3.26 -1.85 4.44
CA SER A 82 -2.25 -1.32 3.53
C SER A 82 -1.17 -2.34 3.23
N ARG A 83 -0.77 -2.39 1.95
CA ARG A 83 0.30 -3.22 1.43
C ARG A 83 1.27 -2.30 0.69
N LEU A 84 2.43 -2.07 1.28
CA LEU A 84 3.42 -1.12 0.77
C LEU A 84 4.53 -1.85 0.03
N PHE A 85 4.89 -1.32 -1.13
CA PHE A 85 5.95 -1.82 -1.99
C PHE A 85 7.04 -0.75 -2.12
N PHE A 86 8.29 -1.20 -2.05
CA PHE A 86 9.47 -0.38 -2.29
C PHE A 86 10.61 -1.30 -2.71
N MET A 87 11.55 -0.80 -3.51
CA MET A 87 12.60 -1.64 -4.13
C MET A 87 12.02 -2.90 -4.81
N GLN A 88 10.89 -2.72 -5.52
CA GLN A 88 10.22 -3.72 -6.35
C GLN A 88 9.72 -4.96 -5.57
N ARG A 89 9.57 -4.85 -4.24
CA ARG A 89 9.10 -5.92 -3.37
C ARG A 89 8.08 -5.44 -2.36
N LEU A 90 7.28 -6.37 -1.85
CA LEU A 90 6.37 -6.09 -0.74
C LEU A 90 7.17 -5.91 0.55
N HIS A 91 6.87 -4.85 1.30
CA HIS A 91 7.36 -4.70 2.67
C HIS A 91 6.58 -5.64 3.60
N LYS A 92 7.29 -6.42 4.41
CA LYS A 92 6.68 -7.44 5.28
C LYS A 92 5.89 -6.87 6.47
N ALA A 93 6.30 -5.72 6.99
CA ALA A 93 5.54 -4.92 7.98
C ALA A 93 5.15 -3.57 7.34
N TYR A 94 5.62 -2.45 7.89
CA TYR A 94 5.48 -1.13 7.25
C TYR A 94 6.64 -0.17 7.61
N PRO A 95 7.25 0.56 6.66
CA PRO A 95 8.28 1.56 6.98
C PRO A 95 7.71 2.72 7.77
N VAL A 96 8.45 3.24 8.76
CA VAL A 96 8.00 4.36 9.62
C VAL A 96 7.61 5.60 8.79
N THR A 97 8.40 5.96 7.78
CA THR A 97 8.08 7.08 6.89
C THR A 97 6.80 6.84 6.08
N GLY A 98 6.57 5.60 5.66
CA GLY A 98 5.31 5.16 5.07
C GLY A 98 4.15 5.33 6.04
N THR A 99 4.30 4.89 7.30
CA THR A 99 3.27 5.03 8.34
C THR A 99 2.85 6.48 8.52
N VAL A 100 3.82 7.40 8.59
CA VAL A 100 3.55 8.83 8.74
C VAL A 100 2.80 9.38 7.52
N ALA A 101 3.25 9.06 6.31
CA ALA A 101 2.62 9.53 5.07
C ALA A 101 1.20 8.99 4.91
N THR A 102 0.99 7.70 5.16
CA THR A 102 -0.32 7.05 5.05
C THR A 102 -1.27 7.54 6.16
N GLY A 103 -0.77 7.72 7.39
CA GLY A 103 -1.54 8.30 8.49
C GLY A 103 -1.98 9.74 8.21
N ALA A 104 -1.11 10.56 7.62
CA ALA A 104 -1.48 11.90 7.17
C ALA A 104 -2.53 11.86 6.05
N ALA A 105 -2.35 10.99 5.05
CA ALA A 105 -3.32 10.82 3.96
C ALA A 105 -4.71 10.42 4.50
N ALA A 106 -4.78 9.54 5.50
CA ALA A 106 -6.03 9.14 6.15
C ALA A 106 -6.82 10.32 6.76
N ARG A 107 -6.18 11.48 6.99
CA ARG A 107 -6.80 12.69 7.55
C ARG A 107 -7.08 13.78 6.53
N ILE A 108 -6.75 13.57 5.26
CA ILE A 108 -6.98 14.54 4.19
C ILE A 108 -8.19 14.08 3.37
N PRO A 109 -9.34 14.76 3.46
CA PRO A 109 -10.52 14.43 2.67
C PRO A 109 -10.21 14.40 1.17
N GLY A 110 -10.73 13.38 0.48
CA GLY A 110 -10.54 13.19 -0.96
C GLY A 110 -9.27 12.44 -1.35
N THR A 111 -8.45 11.99 -0.39
CA THR A 111 -7.42 10.99 -0.69
C THR A 111 -8.02 9.58 -0.69
N ILE A 112 -7.42 8.67 -1.46
CA ILE A 112 -7.82 7.25 -1.50
C ILE A 112 -7.72 6.60 -0.11
N VAL A 113 -6.73 7.00 0.71
CA VAL A 113 -6.58 6.47 2.07
C VAL A 113 -7.73 6.93 2.96
N HIS A 114 -8.12 8.20 2.89
CA HIS A 114 -9.27 8.72 3.64
C HIS A 114 -10.57 8.02 3.24
N GLU A 115 -10.76 7.69 1.95
CA GLU A 115 -11.96 7.00 1.46
C GLU A 115 -12.14 5.59 2.04
N VAL A 116 -11.05 4.89 2.34
CA VAL A 116 -11.09 3.50 2.89
C VAL A 116 -10.93 3.43 4.41
N CYS A 117 -10.48 4.53 5.04
CA CYS A 117 -10.21 4.61 6.47
C CYS A 117 -11.50 4.68 7.28
N ARG A 118 -11.59 3.88 8.36
CA ARG A 118 -12.74 3.84 9.27
C ARG A 118 -12.52 4.54 10.62
N ALA A 119 -11.37 5.19 10.82
CA ALA A 119 -11.01 5.82 12.09
C ALA A 119 -11.93 6.99 12.51
N GLY A 120 -12.77 7.51 11.61
CA GLY A 120 -13.62 8.67 11.88
C GLY A 120 -12.81 9.85 12.42
N ASP A 121 -13.26 10.47 13.50
CA ASP A 121 -12.57 11.63 14.15
C ASP A 121 -11.55 11.22 15.22
N GLN A 122 -11.23 9.93 15.37
CA GLN A 122 -10.25 9.49 16.38
C GLN A 122 -8.87 10.13 16.12
N ALA A 123 -8.06 10.31 17.16
CA ALA A 123 -6.71 10.87 16.96
C ALA A 123 -5.73 9.86 16.34
N ALA A 124 -5.84 8.59 16.75
CA ALA A 124 -5.01 7.51 16.25
C ALA A 124 -5.63 6.87 14.99
N VAL A 125 -4.79 6.22 14.18
CA VAL A 125 -5.18 5.43 13.02
C VAL A 125 -4.40 4.12 13.06
N SER A 126 -5.12 3.00 12.98
CA SER A 126 -4.57 1.64 12.96
C SER A 126 -4.47 1.14 11.53
N ILE A 127 -3.24 0.97 11.04
CA ILE A 127 -2.95 0.48 9.68
C ILE A 127 -2.69 -1.01 9.74
N GLY A 128 -3.52 -1.83 9.08
CA GLY A 128 -3.30 -3.27 8.98
C GLY A 128 -2.29 -3.62 7.89
N HIS A 129 -1.05 -3.90 8.27
CA HIS A 129 0.04 -4.35 7.39
C HIS A 129 0.18 -5.88 7.42
N PRO A 130 1.00 -6.53 6.55
CA PRO A 130 0.97 -8.00 6.43
C PRO A 130 1.23 -8.79 7.73
N SER A 131 2.02 -8.23 8.66
CA SER A 131 2.39 -8.89 9.93
C SER A 131 1.75 -8.31 11.18
N GLY A 132 0.62 -7.60 11.08
CA GLY A 132 0.08 -6.82 12.21
C GLY A 132 -0.79 -5.66 11.80
#